data_AF-A0A936ZTG4-F1
#
_entry.id   AF-A0A936ZTG4-F1
#
_cell.length_a   1.000
_cell.length_b   1.000
_cell.length_c   1.000
_cell.angle_alpha   90.00
_cell.angle_beta   90.00
_cell.angle_gamma   90.00
#
_symmetry.space_group_name_H-M   'P 1'
#
loop_
_entity.id
_entity.type
_entity.pdbx_description
1 polymer ?
#
loop_
_entity_poly.entity_id
_entity_poly.type
_entity_poly.pdbx_seq_one_letter_code
_entity_poly.pdbx_strand_id
1 'polypeptide(L)'
;MNPIFKQICLLFAVFSFLSGTSFAGEISFKPEKSQKIESTFSGDINQESSIHLITFKDKSLKKFGLKPFFIDKDDSIIEFEYVLFEFSAPSVISFHRNDNTLTLVLLKKFYKPYQKSRTKPLKELVIIDFDLVTKKSTQKIIEGFDDSSTIIRLPNKTIILHKHDAKLEISQLKNSQNIEELKIEAKKEELELFNSIFSDNVQYVNTNEYVKNGSVAATKLYFDDNLLFFDTVDKKNQIVDMMTIDLMDLGKLKFTTFGNLSDHKIKNINTFIYDKKIFIVLKDKNGMSLEVFDIVTGEKQYHASLQEDLKDFIGSENLNKLSQKVSWSQNRATITVNKSIEDKMVVRFDFINVNTYNYHHDWWFHHWMWQNQMMQQQQLMNQNINNMPRFGPNPDFYEDLAFLDLKKEDISIDLVFDENFTPLKDAKTETKRKEVDKDFYLKIIEKNRDSKHASVAFSSRSIRSIFYSKTQKTFFIKTNTLKL
;
A
#
# COMPACT_ATOMS: atom_id res chain seq x y z
N MET A 1 42.18 40.38 -23.05
CA MET A 1 40.89 39.84 -22.55
C MET A 1 40.17 40.93 -21.78
N ASN A 2 38.96 41.26 -22.20
CA ASN A 2 38.15 42.34 -21.62
C ASN A 2 37.80 42.00 -20.14
N PRO A 3 37.99 42.92 -19.17
CA PRO A 3 37.72 42.67 -17.74
C PRO A 3 36.29 42.19 -17.46
N ILE A 4 35.32 42.61 -18.28
CA ILE A 4 33.92 42.15 -18.20
C ILE A 4 33.80 40.65 -18.52
N PHE A 5 34.60 40.16 -19.48
CA PHE A 5 34.61 38.75 -19.86
C PHE A 5 35.19 37.87 -18.75
N LYS A 6 36.19 38.36 -18.00
CA LYS A 6 36.72 37.66 -16.81
C LYS A 6 35.67 37.58 -15.69
N GLN A 7 34.88 38.63 -15.45
CA GLN A 7 33.82 38.62 -14.44
C GLN A 7 32.67 37.69 -14.81
N ILE A 8 32.25 37.66 -16.08
CA ILE A 8 31.20 36.75 -16.56
C ILE A 8 31.66 35.28 -16.45
N CYS A 9 32.90 34.96 -16.84
CA CYS A 9 33.43 33.61 -16.67
C CYS A 9 33.57 33.20 -15.20
N LEU A 10 33.91 34.13 -14.29
CA LEU A 10 33.97 33.85 -12.85
C LEU A 10 32.58 33.60 -12.27
N LEU A 11 31.56 34.37 -12.68
CA LEU A 11 30.16 34.15 -12.30
C LEU A 11 29.63 32.82 -12.83
N PHE A 12 29.95 32.45 -14.08
CA PHE A 12 29.57 31.15 -14.65
C PHE A 12 30.29 29.99 -13.96
N ALA A 13 31.58 30.13 -13.59
CA ALA A 13 32.31 29.11 -12.85
C ALA A 13 31.78 28.93 -11.41
N VAL A 14 31.36 30.02 -10.74
CA VAL A 14 30.73 29.96 -9.41
C VAL A 14 29.32 29.37 -9.48
N PHE A 15 28.53 29.68 -10.53
CA PHE A 15 27.23 29.05 -10.75
C PHE A 15 27.33 27.56 -11.11
N SER A 16 28.38 27.16 -11.85
CA SER A 16 28.62 25.76 -12.24
C SER A 16 29.11 24.88 -11.09
N PHE A 17 29.75 25.48 -10.07
CA PHE A 17 30.14 24.77 -8.84
C PHE A 17 29.01 24.68 -7.80
N LEU A 18 27.97 25.50 -7.91
CA LEU A 18 26.76 25.41 -7.07
C LEU A 18 25.70 24.44 -7.62
N SER A 19 25.85 23.96 -8.86
CA SER A 19 25.08 22.83 -9.41
C SER A 19 25.71 21.47 -9.11
N GLY A 20 26.57 21.38 -8.09
CA GLY A 20 26.83 20.09 -7.46
C GLY A 20 25.50 19.54 -7.00
N THR A 21 25.10 18.38 -7.53
CA THR A 21 23.98 17.62 -7.01
C THR A 21 24.24 17.42 -5.52
N SER A 22 23.60 18.25 -4.69
CA SER A 22 23.59 18.08 -3.25
C SER A 22 22.98 16.71 -3.01
N PHE A 23 23.82 15.69 -2.81
CA PHE A 23 23.37 14.44 -2.23
C PHE A 23 22.86 14.80 -0.84
N ALA A 24 21.54 14.92 -0.70
CA ALA A 24 20.92 15.08 0.59
C ALA A 24 21.21 13.81 1.41
N GLY A 25 22.02 13.96 2.46
CA GLY A 25 22.32 12.98 3.52
C GLY A 25 22.61 11.55 3.07
N GLU A 26 23.88 11.15 2.96
CA GLU A 26 24.25 9.73 3.00
C GLU A 26 24.66 9.37 4.43
N ILE A 27 23.83 8.62 5.15
CA ILE A 27 24.22 7.98 6.41
C ILE A 27 24.63 6.54 6.12
N SER A 28 25.72 6.13 6.77
CA SER A 28 26.22 4.76 6.68
C SER A 28 26.16 4.08 8.04
N PHE A 29 25.66 2.85 8.08
CA PHE A 29 25.60 2.03 9.29
C PHE A 29 26.42 0.76 9.10
N LYS A 30 27.46 0.57 9.91
CA LYS A 30 28.30 -0.61 9.85
C LYS A 30 27.87 -1.61 10.93
N PRO A 31 27.32 -2.78 10.56
CA PRO A 31 26.94 -3.78 11.55
C PRO A 31 28.15 -4.29 12.33
N GLU A 32 27.94 -4.60 13.61
CA GLU A 32 28.96 -5.24 14.42
C GLU A 32 29.22 -6.69 13.96
N LYS A 33 30.39 -7.25 14.27
CA LYS A 33 30.73 -8.64 13.90
C LYS A 33 29.76 -9.68 14.51
N SER A 34 29.19 -9.37 15.68
CA SER A 34 28.19 -10.19 16.38
C SER A 34 26.83 -10.18 15.68
N GLN A 35 26.54 -9.16 14.88
CA GLN A 35 25.23 -8.94 14.27
C GLN A 35 25.13 -9.65 12.93
N LYS A 36 24.23 -10.62 12.83
CA LYS A 36 23.82 -11.23 11.56
C LYS A 36 22.60 -10.49 11.04
N ILE A 37 22.70 -9.88 9.87
CA ILE A 37 21.54 -9.25 9.22
C ILE A 37 20.53 -10.30 8.81
N GLU A 38 19.26 -10.05 9.14
CA GLU A 38 18.14 -10.90 8.74
C GLU A 38 17.34 -10.24 7.61
N SER A 39 17.02 -8.95 7.69
CA SER A 39 16.26 -8.24 6.66
C SER A 39 16.39 -6.72 6.77
N THR A 40 15.92 -6.01 5.74
CA THR A 40 15.66 -4.57 5.79
C THR A 40 14.19 -4.29 5.50
N PHE A 41 13.74 -3.11 5.87
CA PHE A 41 12.38 -2.65 5.64
C PHE A 41 12.41 -1.17 5.27
N SER A 42 11.53 -0.76 4.37
CA SER A 42 11.34 0.65 4.04
C SER A 42 9.86 0.92 3.77
N GLY A 43 9.35 2.06 4.20
CA GLY A 43 7.98 2.48 3.92
C GLY A 43 7.86 4.00 3.94
N ASP A 44 7.08 4.55 3.01
CA ASP A 44 6.79 5.99 2.97
C ASP A 44 5.70 6.35 3.99
N ILE A 45 5.86 7.51 4.60
CA ILE A 45 4.86 8.16 5.43
C ILE A 45 4.43 9.37 4.60
N ASN A 46 3.12 9.52 4.41
CA ASN A 46 2.50 10.69 3.78
C ASN A 46 3.08 11.16 2.42
N GLN A 47 3.77 10.31 1.66
CA GLN A 47 4.54 10.69 0.45
C GLN A 47 5.57 11.81 0.65
N GLU A 48 5.95 12.12 1.88
CA GLU A 48 6.93 13.18 2.20
C GLU A 48 8.03 12.67 3.11
N SER A 49 7.71 11.82 4.07
CA SER A 49 8.67 11.23 5.00
C SER A 49 8.77 9.71 4.77
N SER A 50 9.74 9.05 5.38
CA SER A 50 9.87 7.59 5.26
C SER A 50 10.58 7.00 6.45
N ILE A 51 10.28 5.73 6.72
CA ILE A 51 10.99 4.92 7.70
C ILE A 51 11.81 3.85 7.00
N HIS A 52 13.00 3.56 7.54
CA HIS A 52 13.86 2.48 7.12
C HIS A 52 14.32 1.70 8.34
N LEU A 53 14.33 0.37 8.27
CA LEU A 53 14.72 -0.50 9.37
C LEU A 53 15.74 -1.52 8.91
N ILE A 54 16.69 -1.82 9.79
CA ILE A 54 17.56 -3.00 9.67
C ILE A 54 17.20 -3.96 10.79
N THR A 55 16.81 -5.17 10.42
CA THR A 55 16.57 -6.28 11.36
C THR A 55 17.81 -7.18 11.38
N PHE A 56 18.32 -7.45 12.58
CA PHE A 56 19.48 -8.31 12.77
C PHE A 56 19.28 -9.27 13.93
N LYS A 57 20.07 -10.34 13.97
CA LYS A 57 20.22 -11.24 15.10
C LYS A 57 21.58 -11.02 15.74
N ASP A 58 21.60 -10.58 16.99
CA ASP A 58 22.82 -10.50 17.77
C ASP A 58 23.20 -11.90 18.28
N LYS A 59 24.31 -12.44 17.78
CA LYS A 59 24.77 -13.78 18.15
C LYS A 59 25.29 -13.87 19.58
N SER A 60 25.78 -12.76 20.14
CA SER A 60 26.31 -12.71 21.50
C SER A 60 25.18 -12.71 22.53
N LEU A 61 24.13 -11.93 22.27
CA LEU A 61 22.96 -11.82 23.15
C LEU A 61 21.88 -12.88 22.84
N LYS A 62 21.95 -13.53 21.67
CA LYS A 62 20.91 -14.42 21.13
C LYS A 62 19.54 -13.75 20.96
N LYS A 63 19.52 -12.42 20.81
CA LYS A 63 18.31 -11.60 20.62
C LYS A 63 18.21 -11.10 19.18
N PHE A 64 17.02 -10.69 18.78
CA PHE A 64 16.81 -9.94 17.55
C PHE A 64 16.87 -8.44 17.86
N GLY A 65 17.43 -7.66 16.95
CA GLY A 65 17.51 -6.21 17.04
C GLY A 65 16.85 -5.55 15.84
N LEU A 66 16.21 -4.41 16.09
CA LEU A 66 15.62 -3.55 15.07
C LEU A 66 16.28 -2.18 15.15
N LYS A 67 17.04 -1.79 14.13
CA LYS A 67 17.69 -0.48 14.02
C LYS A 67 16.86 0.45 13.12
N PRO A 68 16.21 1.49 13.65
CA PRO A 68 15.37 2.37 12.86
C PRO A 68 16.09 3.63 12.37
N PHE A 69 15.65 4.12 11.22
CA PHE A 69 16.02 5.40 10.63
C PHE A 69 14.76 6.08 10.10
N PHE A 70 14.66 7.39 10.33
CA PHE A 70 13.60 8.23 9.77
C PHE A 70 14.21 9.22 8.79
N ILE A 71 13.54 9.46 7.68
CA ILE A 71 13.90 10.49 6.71
C ILE A 71 12.72 11.44 6.59
N ASP A 72 12.94 12.71 6.86
CA ASP A 72 11.90 13.74 6.78
C ASP A 72 11.67 14.24 5.34
N LYS A 73 10.82 15.27 5.20
CA LYS A 73 10.48 15.87 3.90
C LYS A 73 11.64 16.59 3.23
N ASP A 74 12.63 17.02 4.01
CA ASP A 74 13.80 17.77 3.56
C ASP A 74 15.00 16.82 3.35
N ASP A 75 14.73 15.50 3.33
CA ASP A 75 15.69 14.41 3.18
C ASP A 75 16.75 14.36 4.30
N SER A 76 16.44 14.95 5.46
CA SER A 76 17.27 14.82 6.67
C SER A 76 17.04 13.46 7.31
N ILE A 77 18.13 12.79 7.66
CA ILE A 77 18.10 11.43 8.23
C ILE A 77 18.31 11.49 9.75
N ILE A 78 17.36 10.92 10.49
CA ILE A 78 17.42 10.73 11.94
C ILE A 78 17.64 9.24 12.23
N GLU A 79 18.78 8.91 12.85
CA GLU A 79 19.09 7.58 13.34
C GLU A 79 18.67 7.41 14.80
N PHE A 80 18.03 6.28 15.12
CA PHE A 80 17.61 5.92 16.48
C PHE A 80 18.47 4.79 17.05
N GLU A 81 18.46 4.62 18.37
CA GLU A 81 19.00 3.42 19.01
C GLU A 81 18.21 2.18 18.56
N TYR A 82 18.87 1.02 18.53
CA TYR A 82 18.19 -0.22 18.18
C TYR A 82 17.40 -0.75 19.38
N VAL A 83 16.27 -1.41 19.09
CA VAL A 83 15.45 -2.09 20.11
C VAL A 83 15.66 -3.60 20.01
N LEU A 84 15.75 -4.28 21.15
CA LEU A 84 15.99 -5.72 21.23
C LEU A 84 14.71 -6.51 21.55
N PHE A 85 14.59 -7.69 20.94
CA PHE A 85 13.46 -8.60 21.08
C PHE A 85 13.95 -10.02 21.40
N GLU A 86 13.26 -10.65 22.34
CA GLU A 86 13.48 -12.07 22.68
C GLU A 86 12.79 -12.99 21.67
N PHE A 87 13.37 -14.17 21.48
CA PHE A 87 12.83 -15.34 20.76
C PHE A 87 12.65 -15.20 19.24
N SER A 88 12.10 -14.11 18.74
CA SER A 88 11.78 -13.94 17.32
C SER A 88 11.93 -12.49 16.85
N ALA A 89 12.19 -12.31 15.56
CA ALA A 89 12.10 -11.01 14.91
C ALA A 89 10.62 -10.61 14.80
N PRO A 90 10.25 -9.39 15.21
CA PRO A 90 8.90 -8.90 15.02
C PRO A 90 8.65 -8.54 13.55
N SER A 91 7.41 -8.65 13.10
CA SER A 91 6.97 -8.18 11.77
C SER A 91 6.40 -6.77 11.88
N VAL A 92 6.78 -5.86 11.00
CA VAL A 92 6.14 -4.54 10.92
C VAL A 92 4.75 -4.72 10.31
N ILE A 93 3.71 -4.22 11.00
CA ILE A 93 2.33 -4.26 10.50
C ILE A 93 1.74 -2.87 10.26
N SER A 94 2.28 -1.84 10.92
CA SER A 94 1.96 -0.44 10.60
C SER A 94 3.04 0.50 11.13
N PHE A 95 3.05 1.72 10.63
CA PHE A 95 3.91 2.80 11.08
C PHE A 95 3.32 4.14 10.67
N HIS A 96 3.46 5.15 11.51
CA HIS A 96 2.95 6.49 11.26
C HIS A 96 3.71 7.53 12.10
N ARG A 97 3.48 8.81 11.82
CA ARG A 97 4.07 9.92 12.56
C ARG A 97 2.98 10.82 13.12
N ASN A 98 2.91 10.91 14.44
CA ASN A 98 2.08 11.91 15.11
C ASN A 98 2.99 12.96 15.77
N ASP A 99 2.93 14.21 15.29
CA ASP A 99 3.77 15.31 15.75
C ASP A 99 5.28 14.99 15.70
N ASN A 100 5.95 14.96 16.86
CA ASN A 100 7.36 14.64 17.02
C ASN A 100 7.60 13.17 17.37
N THR A 101 6.60 12.30 17.20
CA THR A 101 6.70 10.89 17.52
C THR A 101 6.51 10.06 16.25
N LEU A 102 7.53 9.25 15.93
CA LEU A 102 7.41 8.15 14.97
C LEU A 102 6.98 6.91 15.73
N THR A 103 5.85 6.32 15.35
CA THR A 103 5.34 5.10 15.97
C THR A 103 5.48 3.93 15.03
N LEU A 104 6.09 2.85 15.51
CA LEU A 104 6.11 1.53 14.90
C LEU A 104 5.09 0.62 15.58
N VAL A 105 4.27 -0.05 14.79
CA VAL A 105 3.35 -1.10 15.25
C VAL A 105 3.83 -2.42 14.69
N LEU A 106 4.19 -3.32 15.59
CA LEU A 106 4.83 -4.59 15.25
C LEU A 106 4.00 -5.77 15.76
N LEU A 107 3.94 -6.85 14.98
CA LEU A 107 3.38 -8.13 15.40
C LEU A 107 4.52 -9.09 15.78
N LYS A 108 4.55 -9.50 17.04
CA LYS A 108 5.49 -10.49 17.56
C LYS A 108 4.79 -11.83 17.74
N LYS A 109 5.32 -12.88 17.11
CA LYS A 109 4.83 -14.26 17.22
C LYS A 109 5.85 -15.10 17.99
N PHE A 110 5.44 -15.79 19.06
CA PHE A 110 6.34 -16.62 19.87
C PHE A 110 5.61 -17.84 20.47
N TYR A 111 6.40 -18.82 20.91
CA TYR A 111 5.92 -20.04 21.57
C TYR A 111 6.37 -20.03 23.04
N LYS A 112 5.50 -20.42 23.96
CA LYS A 112 5.90 -20.60 25.36
C LYS A 112 6.94 -21.74 25.46
N PRO A 113 8.01 -21.60 26.26
CA PRO A 113 9.10 -22.58 26.34
C PRO A 113 8.64 -24.02 26.66
N TYR A 114 7.52 -24.17 27.35
CA TYR A 114 6.97 -25.45 27.80
C TYR A 114 5.85 -26.02 26.92
N GLN A 115 5.42 -25.30 25.87
CA GLN A 115 4.41 -25.78 24.94
C GLN A 115 5.08 -26.41 23.71
N LYS A 116 4.81 -27.69 23.46
CA LYS A 116 5.27 -28.38 22.24
C LYS A 116 4.84 -27.58 21.00
N SER A 117 5.66 -27.61 19.94
CA SER A 117 5.52 -26.83 18.70
C SER A 117 4.22 -27.04 17.89
N ARG A 118 3.29 -27.87 18.39
CA ARG A 118 1.97 -28.13 17.79
C ARG A 118 0.87 -27.18 18.28
N THR A 119 1.16 -26.25 19.20
CA THR A 119 0.21 -25.23 19.67
C THR A 119 0.26 -23.99 18.80
N LYS A 120 -0.85 -23.25 18.66
CA LYS A 120 -0.85 -21.97 17.93
C LYS A 120 0.11 -20.98 18.62
N PRO A 121 0.95 -20.23 17.88
CA PRO A 121 1.83 -19.25 18.48
C PRO A 121 1.03 -18.16 19.19
N LEU A 122 1.54 -17.68 20.31
CA LEU A 122 1.05 -16.47 20.96
C LEU A 122 1.46 -15.26 20.12
N LYS A 123 0.59 -14.26 20.14
CA LYS A 123 0.70 -13.04 19.35
C LYS A 123 0.62 -11.84 20.29
N GLU A 124 1.57 -10.94 20.14
CA GLU A 124 1.67 -9.68 20.85
C GLU A 124 1.75 -8.54 19.84
N LEU A 125 1.00 -7.46 20.10
CA LEU A 125 1.20 -6.19 19.44
C LEU A 125 2.24 -5.40 20.23
N VAL A 126 3.34 -5.02 19.58
CA VAL A 126 4.38 -4.20 20.18
C VAL A 126 4.35 -2.83 19.52
N ILE A 127 4.12 -1.80 20.33
CA ILE A 127 4.04 -0.41 19.89
C ILE A 127 5.30 0.28 20.40
N ILE A 128 6.09 0.83 19.49
CA ILE A 128 7.34 1.53 19.82
C ILE A 128 7.24 2.95 19.30
N ASP A 129 7.38 3.90 20.20
CA ASP A 129 7.43 5.32 19.88
C ASP A 129 8.88 5.78 19.91
N PHE A 130 9.30 6.50 18.87
CA PHE A 130 10.58 7.16 18.78
C PHE A 130 10.35 8.66 18.76
N ASP A 131 10.94 9.36 19.73
CA ASP A 131 10.93 10.82 19.78
C ASP A 131 11.94 11.36 18.76
N LEU A 132 11.45 12.12 17.76
CA LEU A 132 12.26 12.67 16.68
C LEU A 132 13.29 13.72 17.16
N VAL A 133 13.08 14.31 18.34
CA VAL A 133 13.95 15.33 18.95
C VAL A 133 14.96 14.69 19.88
N THR A 134 14.50 13.90 20.85
CA THR A 134 15.37 13.31 21.88
C THR A 134 16.03 12.00 21.42
N LYS A 135 15.54 11.40 20.32
CA LYS A 135 15.96 10.11 19.75
C LYS A 135 15.75 8.91 20.66
N LYS A 136 15.09 9.10 21.81
CA LYS A 136 14.76 8.03 22.74
C LYS A 136 13.51 7.28 22.26
N SER A 137 13.41 6.02 22.68
CA SER A 137 12.25 5.18 22.41
C SER A 137 11.49 4.79 23.68
N THR A 138 10.17 4.70 23.59
CA THR A 138 9.30 4.06 24.58
C THR A 138 8.52 2.93 23.94
N GLN A 139 8.13 1.93 24.74
CA GLN A 139 7.46 0.74 24.24
C GLN A 139 6.24 0.38 25.10
N LYS A 140 5.17 -0.08 24.44
CA LYS A 140 4.01 -0.76 25.04
C LYS A 140 3.78 -2.09 24.35
N ILE A 141 3.37 -3.09 25.11
CA ILE A 141 3.01 -4.42 24.62
C ILE A 141 1.53 -4.67 24.93
N ILE A 142 0.79 -5.16 23.94
CA ILE A 142 -0.59 -5.62 24.10
C ILE A 142 -0.61 -7.11 23.76
N GLU A 143 -0.98 -7.93 24.74
CA GLU A 143 -1.05 -9.38 24.60
C GLU A 143 -2.36 -9.82 23.91
N GLY A 144 -2.36 -11.01 23.31
CA GLY A 144 -3.58 -11.63 22.79
C GLY A 144 -4.08 -11.07 21.46
N PHE A 145 -3.19 -10.43 20.68
CA PHE A 145 -3.56 -9.81 19.41
C PHE A 145 -3.99 -10.83 18.36
N ASP A 146 -5.09 -10.57 17.68
CA ASP A 146 -5.57 -11.41 16.57
C ASP A 146 -5.05 -10.90 15.22
N ASP A 147 -4.41 -11.78 14.45
CA ASP A 147 -3.91 -11.42 13.11
C ASP A 147 -4.98 -11.46 12.02
N SER A 148 -6.24 -11.76 12.37
CA SER A 148 -7.40 -11.54 11.51
C SER A 148 -7.84 -10.07 11.41
N SER A 149 -7.25 -9.20 12.23
CA SER A 149 -7.59 -7.78 12.27
C SER A 149 -7.27 -7.07 10.96
N THR A 150 -8.16 -6.18 10.52
CA THR A 150 -7.89 -5.27 9.40
C THR A 150 -7.14 -4.06 9.92
N ILE A 151 -5.99 -3.73 9.32
CA ILE A 151 -5.13 -2.63 9.73
C ILE A 151 -5.18 -1.54 8.67
N ILE A 152 -5.48 -0.32 9.10
CA ILE A 152 -5.48 0.88 8.25
C ILE A 152 -4.35 1.78 8.73
N ARG A 153 -3.37 1.98 7.87
CA ARG A 153 -2.26 2.90 8.11
C ARG A 153 -2.62 4.29 7.59
N LEU A 154 -2.68 5.26 8.48
CA LEU A 154 -2.83 6.69 8.14
C LEU A 154 -1.53 7.43 8.46
N PRO A 155 -1.30 8.61 7.87
CA PRO A 155 -0.10 9.42 8.13
C PRO A 155 0.22 9.64 9.61
N ASN A 156 -0.81 9.83 10.45
CA ASN A 156 -0.70 10.23 11.85
C ASN A 156 -1.24 9.22 12.87
N LYS A 157 -1.84 8.12 12.43
CA LYS A 157 -2.37 7.09 13.32
C LYS A 157 -2.48 5.75 12.59
N THR A 158 -2.62 4.68 13.36
CA THR A 158 -3.04 3.38 12.86
C THR A 158 -4.45 3.10 13.37
N ILE A 159 -5.35 2.65 12.51
CA ILE A 159 -6.67 2.14 12.93
C ILE A 159 -6.64 0.62 12.80
N ILE A 160 -7.01 -0.08 13.87
CA ILE A 160 -7.11 -1.53 13.90
C ILE A 160 -8.58 -1.90 14.06
N LEU A 161 -9.09 -2.72 13.16
CA LEU A 161 -10.45 -3.22 13.18
C LEU A 161 -10.45 -4.70 13.52
N HIS A 162 -11.20 -5.07 14.55
CA HIS A 162 -11.31 -6.45 14.98
C HIS A 162 -12.77 -6.86 15.14
N LYS A 163 -13.20 -7.84 14.35
CA LYS A 163 -14.57 -8.34 14.37
C LYS A 163 -14.68 -9.55 15.30
N HIS A 164 -15.64 -9.51 16.21
CA HIS A 164 -16.00 -10.58 17.12
C HIS A 164 -17.51 -10.84 17.07
N ASP A 165 -17.94 -11.89 16.39
CA ASP A 165 -19.36 -12.21 16.20
C ASP A 165 -20.15 -11.01 15.66
N ALA A 166 -21.01 -10.40 16.48
CA ALA A 166 -21.81 -9.21 16.18
C ALA A 166 -21.13 -7.88 16.55
N LYS A 167 -19.89 -7.93 17.05
CA LYS A 167 -19.16 -6.78 17.57
C LYS A 167 -18.01 -6.41 16.65
N LEU A 168 -17.78 -5.11 16.52
CA LEU A 168 -16.61 -4.53 15.88
C LEU A 168 -15.89 -3.68 16.92
N GLU A 169 -14.66 -4.06 17.24
CA GLU A 169 -13.74 -3.27 18.05
C GLU A 169 -12.82 -2.47 17.12
N ILE A 170 -12.73 -1.18 17.37
CA ILE A 170 -11.95 -0.22 16.58
C ILE A 170 -10.97 0.45 17.51
N SER A 171 -9.68 0.22 17.32
CA SER A 171 -8.61 0.90 18.07
C SER A 171 -7.95 1.96 17.18
N GLN A 172 -7.96 3.22 17.62
CA GLN A 172 -7.23 4.31 17.00
C GLN A 172 -5.95 4.57 17.79
N LEU A 173 -4.82 4.24 17.17
CA LEU A 173 -3.50 4.28 17.81
C LEU A 173 -2.68 5.45 17.26
N LYS A 174 -2.56 6.52 18.05
CA LYS A 174 -1.70 7.67 17.74
C LYS A 174 -0.27 7.44 18.21
N ASN A 175 -0.09 6.81 19.37
CA ASN A 175 1.20 6.38 19.93
C ASN A 175 0.94 5.35 21.05
N SER A 176 2.00 4.89 21.73
CA SER A 176 1.89 3.89 22.82
C SER A 176 1.04 4.35 24.01
N GLN A 177 0.96 5.65 24.28
CA GLN A 177 0.20 6.22 25.40
C GLN A 177 -1.23 6.58 25.00
N ASN A 178 -1.47 6.88 23.72
CA ASN A 178 -2.74 7.36 23.19
C ASN A 178 -3.34 6.33 22.21
N ILE A 179 -4.15 5.45 22.79
CA ILE A 179 -4.93 4.42 22.10
C ILE A 179 -6.38 4.62 22.51
N GLU A 180 -7.20 5.06 21.56
CA GLU A 180 -8.64 5.24 21.76
C GLU A 180 -9.36 3.99 21.24
N GLU A 181 -10.25 3.41 22.05
CA GLU A 181 -11.03 2.22 21.68
C GLU A 181 -12.50 2.56 21.55
N LEU A 182 -13.10 2.12 20.44
CA LEU A 182 -14.53 2.19 20.18
C LEU A 182 -15.06 0.77 19.96
N LYS A 183 -16.12 0.41 20.67
CA LYS A 183 -16.78 -0.90 20.51
C LYS A 183 -18.19 -0.69 20.00
N ILE A 184 -18.51 -1.37 18.92
CA ILE A 184 -19.79 -1.28 18.23
C ILE A 184 -20.41 -2.67 18.21
N GLU A 185 -21.69 -2.77 18.52
CA GLU A 185 -22.44 -4.01 18.46
C GLU A 185 -23.62 -3.84 17.50
N ALA A 186 -23.67 -4.68 16.47
CA ALA A 186 -24.75 -4.68 15.50
C ALA A 186 -26.06 -5.15 16.16
N LYS A 187 -27.14 -4.40 15.93
CA LYS A 187 -28.47 -4.78 16.41
C LYS A 187 -28.98 -5.99 15.64
N LYS A 188 -30.00 -6.66 16.18
CA LYS A 188 -30.59 -7.88 15.58
C LYS A 188 -31.02 -7.65 14.13
N GLU A 189 -31.62 -6.51 13.82
CA GLU A 189 -32.03 -6.11 12.48
C GLU A 189 -30.87 -5.81 11.52
N GLU A 190 -29.68 -5.52 12.04
CA GLU A 190 -28.46 -5.18 11.26
C GLU A 190 -27.55 -6.39 11.04
N LEU A 191 -27.75 -7.49 11.77
CA LEU A 191 -26.84 -8.64 11.82
C LEU A 191 -26.59 -9.31 10.46
N GLU A 192 -27.61 -9.40 9.61
CA GLU A 192 -27.47 -10.05 8.31
C GLU A 192 -26.48 -9.27 7.43
N LEU A 193 -26.70 -7.97 7.29
CA LEU A 193 -25.85 -7.10 6.48
C LEU A 193 -24.46 -6.93 7.11
N PHE A 194 -24.39 -6.75 8.43
CA PHE A 194 -23.11 -6.71 9.15
C PHE A 194 -22.28 -7.97 8.89
N ASN A 195 -22.88 -9.16 8.98
CA ASN A 195 -22.16 -10.40 8.71
C ASN A 195 -21.79 -10.58 7.25
N SER A 196 -22.63 -10.10 6.31
CA SER A 196 -22.32 -10.12 4.88
C SER A 196 -21.11 -9.26 4.52
N ILE A 197 -20.90 -8.13 5.20
CA ILE A 197 -19.73 -7.28 4.96
C ILE A 197 -18.44 -7.98 5.36
N PHE A 198 -18.46 -8.71 6.48
CA PHE A 198 -17.30 -9.44 7.00
C PHE A 198 -17.30 -10.93 6.64
N SER A 199 -18.05 -11.37 5.62
CA SER A 199 -18.05 -12.77 5.18
C SER A 199 -16.78 -13.13 4.41
N ASP A 200 -16.19 -12.14 3.75
CA ASP A 200 -14.92 -12.22 3.02
C ASP A 200 -13.87 -11.30 3.65
N ASN A 201 -12.62 -11.43 3.21
CA ASN A 201 -11.53 -10.55 3.63
C ASN A 201 -11.80 -9.11 3.19
N VAL A 202 -11.92 -8.20 4.16
CA VAL A 202 -12.06 -6.77 3.93
C VAL A 202 -10.74 -6.20 3.41
N GLN A 203 -10.76 -5.55 2.25
CA GLN A 203 -9.56 -4.93 1.69
C GLN A 203 -9.60 -3.40 1.82
N TYR A 204 -8.67 -2.83 2.59
CA TYR A 204 -8.50 -1.37 2.64
C TYR A 204 -7.99 -0.83 1.30
N VAL A 205 -8.64 0.22 0.81
CA VAL A 205 -8.28 0.98 -0.38
C VAL A 205 -7.79 2.35 0.05
N ASN A 206 -6.48 2.55 -0.01
CA ASN A 206 -5.83 3.79 0.38
C ASN A 206 -6.06 4.92 -0.64
N THR A 207 -7.12 5.70 -0.45
CA THR A 207 -7.40 6.91 -1.25
C THR A 207 -6.52 8.09 -0.83
N ASN A 208 -5.47 7.89 -0.01
CA ASN A 208 -4.44 8.89 0.30
C ASN A 208 -3.19 8.81 -0.59
N GLU A 209 -3.16 7.87 -1.54
CA GLU A 209 -2.15 7.79 -2.60
C GLU A 209 -2.80 7.82 -3.99
N TYR A 210 -2.00 7.70 -5.05
CA TYR A 210 -2.55 7.47 -6.39
C TYR A 210 -2.99 6.01 -6.49
N VAL A 211 -4.26 5.79 -6.83
CA VAL A 211 -4.80 4.43 -6.98
C VAL A 211 -4.93 4.12 -8.46
N LYS A 212 -4.07 3.22 -8.97
CA LYS A 212 -4.05 2.83 -10.38
C LYS A 212 -5.27 1.99 -10.76
N ASN A 213 -5.25 0.70 -10.40
CA ASN A 213 -6.24 -0.28 -10.86
C ASN A 213 -7.35 -0.59 -9.84
N GLY A 214 -7.30 -0.04 -8.61
CA GLY A 214 -8.31 -0.27 -7.58
C GLY A 214 -8.39 -1.71 -7.07
N SER A 215 -9.35 -1.99 -6.18
CA SER A 215 -9.55 -3.33 -5.61
C SER A 215 -10.56 -4.15 -6.42
N VAL A 216 -10.40 -5.48 -6.45
CA VAL A 216 -11.41 -6.44 -6.93
C VAL A 216 -11.99 -7.31 -5.82
N ALA A 217 -11.67 -6.98 -4.56
CA ALA A 217 -12.26 -7.62 -3.40
C ALA A 217 -13.78 -7.39 -3.39
N ALA A 218 -14.51 -8.37 -2.86
CA ALA A 218 -15.96 -8.28 -2.71
C ALA A 218 -16.32 -7.18 -1.70
N THR A 219 -15.63 -7.16 -0.57
CA THR A 219 -15.72 -6.09 0.43
C THR A 219 -14.48 -5.20 0.37
N LYS A 220 -14.69 -3.89 0.24
CA LYS A 220 -13.61 -2.90 0.35
C LYS A 220 -13.88 -1.98 1.52
N LEU A 221 -12.81 -1.37 2.01
CA LEU A 221 -12.84 -0.43 3.12
C LEU A 221 -12.12 0.85 2.72
N TYR A 222 -12.76 1.98 3.01
CA TYR A 222 -12.23 3.31 2.76
C TYR A 222 -12.24 4.11 4.07
N PHE A 223 -11.32 5.07 4.17
CA PHE A 223 -11.27 6.01 5.28
C PHE A 223 -11.20 7.43 4.73
N ASP A 224 -12.16 8.28 5.12
CA ASP A 224 -12.20 9.70 4.75
C ASP A 224 -12.91 10.50 5.85
N ASP A 225 -12.35 11.64 6.26
CA ASP A 225 -12.94 12.54 7.29
C ASP A 225 -13.45 11.85 8.58
N ASN A 226 -12.68 10.91 9.16
CA ASN A 226 -13.10 10.09 10.33
C ASN A 226 -14.27 9.13 10.09
N LEU A 227 -14.68 8.95 8.83
CA LEU A 227 -15.68 7.97 8.43
C LEU A 227 -14.97 6.74 7.87
N LEU A 228 -15.41 5.56 8.31
CA LEU A 228 -15.09 4.29 7.68
C LEU A 228 -16.25 3.89 6.78
N PHE A 229 -15.96 3.59 5.52
CA PHE A 229 -16.94 3.09 4.56
C PHE A 229 -16.58 1.68 4.16
N PHE A 230 -17.46 0.74 4.44
CA PHE A 230 -17.38 -0.62 3.94
C PHE A 230 -18.41 -0.76 2.83
N ASP A 231 -18.00 -1.13 1.63
CA ASP A 231 -18.92 -1.47 0.57
C ASP A 231 -18.80 -2.96 0.23
N THR A 232 -19.92 -3.59 -0.06
CA THR A 232 -19.99 -4.98 -0.51
C THR A 232 -20.96 -5.10 -1.67
N VAL A 233 -20.61 -5.95 -2.62
CA VAL A 233 -21.37 -6.15 -3.85
C VAL A 233 -22.21 -7.42 -3.75
N ASP A 234 -23.53 -7.28 -3.73
CA ASP A 234 -24.46 -8.40 -3.89
C ASP A 234 -24.88 -8.53 -5.36
N LYS A 235 -24.19 -9.42 -6.08
CA LYS A 235 -24.48 -9.71 -7.49
C LYS A 235 -25.82 -10.42 -7.71
N LYS A 236 -26.35 -11.13 -6.70
CA LYS A 236 -27.61 -11.87 -6.83
C LYS A 236 -28.77 -10.89 -6.83
N ASN A 237 -28.76 -9.95 -5.89
CA ASN A 237 -29.77 -8.91 -5.77
C ASN A 237 -29.46 -7.67 -6.64
N GLN A 238 -28.28 -7.62 -7.26
CA GLN A 238 -27.82 -6.53 -8.14
C GLN A 238 -27.80 -5.19 -7.41
N ILE A 239 -27.30 -5.22 -6.17
CA ILE A 239 -27.18 -4.06 -5.29
C ILE A 239 -25.74 -3.94 -4.79
N VAL A 240 -25.39 -2.74 -4.32
CA VAL A 240 -24.21 -2.50 -3.49
C VAL A 240 -24.71 -2.05 -2.14
N ASP A 241 -24.28 -2.74 -1.08
CA ASP A 241 -24.56 -2.31 0.28
C ASP A 241 -23.35 -1.62 0.87
N MET A 242 -23.60 -0.58 1.65
CA MET A 242 -22.57 0.16 2.35
C MET A 242 -22.88 0.25 3.84
N MET A 243 -21.88 0.01 4.67
CA MET A 243 -21.88 0.34 6.09
C MET A 243 -20.93 1.50 6.33
N THR A 244 -21.46 2.54 6.97
CA THR A 244 -20.70 3.72 7.39
C THR A 244 -20.58 3.75 8.90
N ILE A 245 -19.38 4.05 9.39
CA ILE A 245 -19.10 4.25 10.80
C ILE A 245 -18.42 5.61 10.96
N ASP A 246 -19.03 6.49 11.75
CA ASP A 246 -18.40 7.73 12.17
C ASP A 246 -17.62 7.49 13.46
N LEU A 247 -16.31 7.76 13.44
CA LEU A 247 -15.44 7.58 14.59
C LEU A 247 -15.57 8.70 15.63
N MET A 248 -16.29 9.79 15.32
CA MET A 248 -16.54 10.92 16.22
C MET A 248 -17.93 10.86 16.87
N ASP A 249 -18.95 10.32 16.19
CA ASP A 249 -20.20 9.91 16.82
C ASP A 249 -19.95 8.59 17.59
N LEU A 250 -20.80 8.21 18.55
CA LEU A 250 -20.63 7.04 19.44
C LEU A 250 -20.71 5.67 18.71
N GLY A 251 -20.15 5.52 17.52
CA GLY A 251 -20.00 4.26 16.80
C GLY A 251 -21.31 3.68 16.32
N LYS A 252 -22.23 4.51 15.82
CA LYS A 252 -23.46 4.00 15.19
C LYS A 252 -23.16 3.45 13.81
N LEU A 253 -23.69 2.26 13.53
CA LEU A 253 -23.72 1.71 12.18
C LEU A 253 -24.81 2.43 11.38
N LYS A 254 -24.46 2.93 10.20
CA LYS A 254 -25.41 3.43 9.21
C LYS A 254 -25.29 2.57 7.97
N PHE A 255 -26.41 2.07 7.47
CA PHE A 255 -26.45 1.27 6.26
C PHE A 255 -27.17 2.01 5.15
N THR A 256 -26.57 1.99 3.96
CA THR A 256 -27.14 2.54 2.73
C THR A 256 -27.05 1.47 1.65
N THR A 257 -28.15 1.23 0.94
CA THR A 257 -28.19 0.27 -0.17
C THR A 257 -28.38 1.03 -1.49
N PHE A 258 -27.49 0.79 -2.45
CA PHE A 258 -27.55 1.32 -3.80
C PHE A 258 -28.10 0.23 -4.73
N GLY A 259 -29.35 0.41 -5.16
CA GLY A 259 -30.07 -0.55 -5.99
C GLY A 259 -30.48 -0.02 -7.36
N ASN A 260 -31.27 -0.81 -8.09
CA ASN A 260 -31.72 -0.52 -9.46
C ASN A 260 -30.54 -0.21 -10.41
N LEU A 261 -29.48 -1.03 -10.31
CA LEU A 261 -28.25 -0.85 -11.08
C LEU A 261 -28.41 -1.27 -12.55
N SER A 262 -29.18 -2.33 -12.82
CA SER A 262 -29.53 -2.74 -14.19
C SER A 262 -30.78 -3.64 -14.20
N ASP A 263 -31.59 -3.49 -15.25
CA ASP A 263 -32.71 -4.39 -15.58
C ASP A 263 -32.23 -5.75 -16.12
N HIS A 264 -30.92 -5.92 -16.27
CA HIS A 264 -30.29 -7.11 -16.84
C HIS A 264 -29.27 -7.69 -15.89
N LYS A 265 -29.13 -9.02 -15.95
CA LYS A 265 -28.15 -9.74 -15.13
C LYS A 265 -26.74 -9.15 -15.29
N ILE A 266 -26.24 -8.56 -14.22
CA ILE A 266 -24.89 -8.01 -14.13
C ILE A 266 -23.86 -9.14 -14.19
N LYS A 267 -22.94 -9.05 -15.16
CA LYS A 267 -21.79 -9.95 -15.33
C LYS A 267 -20.58 -9.49 -14.51
N ASN A 268 -20.38 -8.17 -14.44
CA ASN A 268 -19.27 -7.56 -13.73
C ASN A 268 -19.76 -6.31 -13.02
N ILE A 269 -19.25 -6.08 -11.81
CA ILE A 269 -19.53 -4.88 -11.04
C ILE A 269 -18.33 -4.63 -10.14
N ASN A 270 -17.91 -3.38 -10.10
CA ASN A 270 -16.88 -2.90 -9.22
C ASN A 270 -17.20 -1.47 -8.79
N THR A 271 -16.59 -1.07 -7.68
CA THR A 271 -16.96 0.09 -6.89
C THR A 271 -15.71 0.82 -6.44
N PHE A 272 -15.82 2.13 -6.35
CA PHE A 272 -14.78 2.98 -5.80
C PHE A 272 -15.40 4.17 -5.06
N ILE A 273 -14.95 4.42 -3.82
CA ILE A 273 -15.43 5.57 -3.04
C ILE A 273 -14.41 6.70 -3.14
N TYR A 274 -14.90 7.89 -3.47
CA TYR A 274 -14.12 9.11 -3.50
C TYR A 274 -15.01 10.32 -3.20
N ASP A 275 -14.54 11.23 -2.33
CA ASP A 275 -15.24 12.48 -2.01
C ASP A 275 -16.73 12.29 -1.67
N LYS A 276 -16.98 11.37 -0.73
CA LYS A 276 -18.31 10.97 -0.25
C LYS A 276 -19.29 10.52 -1.35
N LYS A 277 -18.77 10.02 -2.46
CA LYS A 277 -19.53 9.44 -3.57
C LYS A 277 -19.07 8.00 -3.80
N ILE A 278 -20.00 7.14 -4.20
CA ILE A 278 -19.67 5.81 -4.70
C ILE A 278 -19.81 5.77 -6.21
N PHE A 279 -18.70 5.47 -6.88
CA PHE A 279 -18.61 5.25 -8.31
C PHE A 279 -18.76 3.75 -8.56
N ILE A 280 -19.73 3.37 -9.38
CA ILE A 280 -20.03 1.98 -9.71
C ILE A 280 -19.81 1.82 -11.21
N VAL A 281 -18.85 0.96 -11.57
CA VAL A 281 -18.74 0.45 -12.94
C VAL A 281 -19.40 -0.91 -13.00
N LEU A 282 -20.33 -1.09 -13.92
CA LEU A 282 -20.99 -2.38 -14.13
C LEU A 282 -20.98 -2.77 -15.60
N LYS A 283 -21.08 -4.08 -15.84
CA LYS A 283 -21.20 -4.70 -17.15
C LYS A 283 -22.38 -5.65 -17.15
N ASP A 284 -23.29 -5.47 -18.09
CA ASP A 284 -24.41 -6.37 -18.32
C ASP A 284 -24.40 -6.88 -19.77
N LYS A 285 -25.57 -7.14 -20.36
CA LYS A 285 -25.70 -7.54 -21.77
C LYS A 285 -25.70 -6.36 -22.75
N ASN A 286 -26.07 -5.15 -22.30
CA ASN A 286 -26.18 -3.95 -23.14
C ASN A 286 -24.84 -3.23 -23.24
N GLY A 287 -23.96 -3.37 -22.25
CA GLY A 287 -22.63 -2.78 -22.32
C GLY A 287 -22.02 -2.59 -20.95
N MET A 288 -21.24 -1.53 -20.84
CA MET A 288 -20.72 -1.05 -19.57
C MET A 288 -21.32 0.31 -19.26
N SER A 289 -21.66 0.54 -18.00
CA SER A 289 -22.11 1.83 -17.53
C SER A 289 -21.32 2.27 -16.30
N LEU A 290 -21.26 3.59 -16.14
CA LEU A 290 -20.82 4.27 -14.94
C LEU A 290 -22.06 4.82 -14.24
N GLU A 291 -22.21 4.48 -12.96
CA GLU A 291 -23.19 5.11 -12.08
C GLU A 291 -22.48 5.79 -10.92
N VAL A 292 -23.00 6.94 -10.47
CA VAL A 292 -22.48 7.63 -9.29
C VAL A 292 -23.64 7.93 -8.35
N PHE A 293 -23.44 7.61 -7.07
CA PHE A 293 -24.40 7.87 -6.01
C PHE A 293 -23.77 8.67 -4.89
N ASP A 294 -24.57 9.54 -4.27
CA ASP A 294 -24.21 10.16 -3.00
C ASP A 294 -24.34 9.15 -1.86
N ILE A 295 -23.29 8.98 -1.07
CA ILE A 295 -23.28 7.91 -0.06
C ILE A 295 -24.14 8.21 1.17
N VAL A 296 -24.46 9.48 1.40
CA VAL A 296 -25.22 9.94 2.57
C VAL A 296 -26.71 9.78 2.31
N THR A 297 -27.17 10.21 1.14
CA THR A 297 -28.59 10.21 0.73
C THR A 297 -28.99 8.93 0.00
N GLY A 298 -28.03 8.23 -0.63
CA GLY A 298 -28.31 7.10 -1.52
C GLY A 298 -28.82 7.51 -2.91
N GLU A 299 -28.90 8.81 -3.20
CA GLU A 299 -29.46 9.30 -4.47
C GLU A 299 -28.48 9.09 -5.63
N LYS A 300 -29.01 8.62 -6.76
CA LYS A 300 -28.26 8.50 -8.03
C LYS A 300 -28.03 9.90 -8.59
N GLN A 301 -26.77 10.31 -8.67
CA GLN A 301 -26.36 11.62 -9.18
C GLN A 301 -25.99 11.58 -10.66
N TYR A 302 -25.51 10.43 -11.15
CA TYR A 302 -25.05 10.28 -12.53
C TYR A 302 -25.23 8.85 -13.04
N HIS A 303 -25.54 8.73 -14.34
CA HIS A 303 -25.55 7.48 -15.08
C HIS A 303 -25.13 7.75 -16.52
N ALA A 304 -24.20 6.95 -17.04
CA ALA A 304 -23.80 7.01 -18.44
C ALA A 304 -23.35 5.64 -18.96
N SER A 305 -23.80 5.29 -20.16
CA SER A 305 -23.28 4.20 -20.98
C SER A 305 -21.92 4.57 -21.55
N LEU A 306 -20.92 3.71 -21.36
CA LEU A 306 -19.59 3.93 -21.93
C LEU A 306 -19.63 3.90 -23.47
N GLN A 307 -20.50 3.05 -24.04
CA GLN A 307 -20.61 2.84 -25.48
C GLN A 307 -21.47 3.89 -26.19
N GLU A 308 -22.41 4.52 -25.48
CA GLU A 308 -23.37 5.46 -26.09
C GLU A 308 -23.06 6.90 -25.69
N ASP A 309 -22.98 7.18 -24.38
CA ASP A 309 -22.88 8.53 -23.84
C ASP A 309 -21.43 9.04 -23.79
N LEU A 310 -20.47 8.15 -23.47
CA LEU A 310 -19.05 8.53 -23.29
C LEU A 310 -18.17 8.21 -24.50
N LYS A 311 -18.73 7.69 -25.59
CA LYS A 311 -17.95 7.19 -26.75
C LYS A 311 -17.06 8.24 -27.39
N ASP A 312 -17.51 9.50 -27.43
CA ASP A 312 -16.81 10.61 -28.09
C ASP A 312 -15.63 11.13 -27.26
N PHE A 313 -15.59 10.77 -25.97
CA PHE A 313 -14.50 11.06 -25.04
C PHE A 313 -13.50 9.90 -24.97
N ILE A 314 -13.98 8.66 -25.08
CA ILE A 314 -13.15 7.46 -25.00
C ILE A 314 -12.43 7.14 -26.32
N GLY A 315 -13.11 7.36 -27.45
CA GLY A 315 -12.67 6.95 -28.77
C GLY A 315 -13.07 5.51 -29.13
N SER A 316 -13.47 5.32 -30.38
CA SER A 316 -14.00 4.03 -30.88
C SER A 316 -12.99 2.88 -30.84
N GLU A 317 -11.71 3.17 -31.07
CA GLU A 317 -10.64 2.16 -30.97
C GLU A 317 -10.52 1.60 -29.55
N ASN A 318 -10.52 2.48 -28.55
CA ASN A 318 -10.44 2.09 -27.14
C ASN A 318 -11.68 1.31 -26.71
N LEU A 319 -12.88 1.72 -27.12
CA LEU A 319 -14.11 0.97 -26.84
C LEU A 319 -14.12 -0.44 -27.45
N ASN A 320 -13.58 -0.61 -28.66
CA ASN A 320 -13.46 -1.92 -29.30
C ASN A 320 -12.49 -2.81 -28.54
N LYS A 321 -11.33 -2.26 -28.16
CA LYS A 321 -10.32 -2.91 -27.33
C LYS A 321 -10.88 -3.32 -25.96
N LEU A 322 -11.68 -2.45 -25.33
CA LEU A 322 -12.41 -2.79 -24.10
C LEU A 322 -13.29 -4.00 -24.31
N SER A 323 -14.22 -3.92 -25.26
CA SER A 323 -15.24 -4.94 -25.51
C SER A 323 -14.63 -6.34 -25.73
N GLN A 324 -13.49 -6.41 -26.42
CA GLN A 324 -12.73 -7.65 -26.60
C GLN A 324 -12.14 -8.18 -25.28
N LYS A 325 -11.45 -7.35 -24.48
CA LYS A 325 -10.88 -7.80 -23.20
C LYS A 325 -11.94 -8.18 -22.17
N VAL A 326 -13.08 -7.49 -22.13
CA VAL A 326 -14.15 -7.82 -21.18
C VAL A 326 -14.85 -9.14 -21.52
N SER A 327 -14.66 -9.69 -22.72
CA SER A 327 -15.25 -10.98 -23.11
C SER A 327 -14.61 -12.17 -22.39
N TRP A 328 -13.41 -12.01 -21.84
CA TRP A 328 -12.71 -13.06 -21.12
C TRP A 328 -13.22 -13.15 -19.68
N SER A 329 -13.70 -14.33 -19.28
CA SER A 329 -14.28 -14.58 -17.95
C SER A 329 -13.34 -14.28 -16.78
N GLN A 330 -12.03 -14.30 -17.03
CA GLN A 330 -10.98 -14.03 -16.04
C GLN A 330 -10.71 -12.53 -15.85
N ASN A 331 -11.22 -11.66 -16.72
CA ASN A 331 -10.98 -10.23 -16.60
C ASN A 331 -12.10 -9.56 -15.81
N ARG A 332 -11.73 -8.69 -14.87
CA ARG A 332 -12.66 -7.80 -14.19
C ARG A 332 -12.41 -6.35 -14.56
N ALA A 333 -13.50 -5.63 -14.79
CA ALA A 333 -13.48 -4.17 -14.86
C ALA A 333 -13.18 -3.63 -13.46
N THR A 334 -12.39 -2.56 -13.41
CA THR A 334 -12.19 -1.77 -12.21
C THR A 334 -12.38 -0.31 -12.52
N ILE A 335 -12.62 0.46 -11.46
CA ILE A 335 -12.76 1.90 -11.52
C ILE A 335 -11.93 2.50 -10.39
N THR A 336 -11.25 3.60 -10.70
CA THR A 336 -10.59 4.44 -9.70
C THR A 336 -10.86 5.90 -10.00
N VAL A 337 -10.81 6.72 -8.96
CA VAL A 337 -10.95 8.17 -9.08
C VAL A 337 -9.77 8.82 -8.38
N ASN A 338 -9.02 9.64 -9.12
CA ASN A 338 -7.89 10.40 -8.62
C ASN A 338 -8.13 11.90 -8.86
N LYS A 339 -7.60 12.76 -7.99
CA LYS A 339 -7.72 14.21 -8.16
C LYS A 339 -6.69 14.73 -9.16
N SER A 340 -7.13 15.46 -10.19
CA SER A 340 -6.25 16.15 -11.14
C SER A 340 -5.54 17.34 -10.47
N ILE A 341 -4.44 17.79 -11.07
CA ILE A 341 -3.74 19.03 -10.66
C ILE A 341 -4.66 20.27 -10.71
N GLU A 342 -5.73 20.23 -11.51
CA GLU A 342 -6.75 21.27 -11.68
C GLU A 342 -8.00 20.99 -10.82
N ASP A 343 -7.88 20.15 -9.79
CA ASP A 343 -8.97 19.79 -8.86
C ASP A 343 -10.18 19.10 -9.52
N LYS A 344 -10.00 18.52 -10.71
CA LYS A 344 -11.01 17.70 -11.40
C LYS A 344 -10.90 16.22 -11.03
N MET A 345 -11.92 15.44 -11.37
CA MET A 345 -11.91 13.99 -11.15
C MET A 345 -11.36 13.28 -12.38
N VAL A 346 -10.24 12.59 -12.22
CA VAL A 346 -9.72 11.66 -13.23
C VAL A 346 -10.27 10.28 -12.91
N VAL A 347 -11.32 9.89 -13.62
CA VAL A 347 -11.99 8.60 -13.50
C VAL A 347 -11.33 7.64 -14.48
N ARG A 348 -10.70 6.61 -13.94
CA ARG A 348 -9.96 5.62 -14.71
C ARG A 348 -10.67 4.28 -14.71
N PHE A 349 -10.78 3.68 -15.89
CA PHE A 349 -11.31 2.35 -16.09
C PHE A 349 -10.18 1.42 -16.52
N ASP A 350 -9.98 0.33 -15.78
CA ASP A 350 -9.00 -0.69 -16.11
C ASP A 350 -9.64 -2.09 -16.22
N PHE A 351 -8.89 -3.01 -16.84
CA PHE A 351 -9.26 -4.42 -16.94
C PHE A 351 -8.11 -5.28 -16.47
N ILE A 352 -8.35 -5.98 -15.37
CA ILE A 352 -7.34 -6.81 -14.73
C ILE A 352 -7.74 -8.27 -14.75
N ASN A 353 -6.76 -9.15 -14.92
CA ASN A 353 -6.98 -10.58 -14.79
C ASN A 353 -7.01 -10.95 -13.30
N VAL A 354 -8.15 -11.43 -12.80
CA VAL A 354 -8.33 -11.73 -11.36
C VAL A 354 -7.47 -12.89 -10.86
N ASN A 355 -6.96 -13.72 -11.76
CA ASN A 355 -6.11 -14.84 -11.38
C ASN A 355 -4.67 -14.39 -11.08
N THR A 356 -4.26 -13.25 -11.64
CA THR A 356 -2.89 -12.73 -11.50
C THR A 356 -2.83 -11.40 -10.76
N TYR A 357 -3.94 -10.68 -10.71
CA TYR A 357 -4.01 -9.39 -10.07
C TYR A 357 -4.23 -9.50 -8.57
N ASN A 358 -3.40 -8.77 -7.82
CA ASN A 358 -3.61 -8.51 -6.41
C ASN A 358 -3.48 -7.01 -6.17
N TYR A 359 -4.46 -6.44 -5.47
CA TYR A 359 -4.35 -5.05 -5.03
C TYR A 359 -3.43 -4.97 -3.81
N HIS A 360 -2.32 -4.24 -3.96
CA HIS A 360 -1.30 -4.08 -2.92
C HIS A 360 -1.14 -2.60 -2.55
N HIS A 361 -2.05 -2.06 -1.74
CA HIS A 361 -1.84 -0.70 -1.18
C HIS A 361 -0.56 -0.67 -0.31
N ASP A 362 -0.33 -1.72 0.49
CA ASP A 362 0.94 -1.93 1.20
C ASP A 362 1.94 -2.73 0.36
N TRP A 363 2.28 -2.19 -0.82
CA TRP A 363 3.28 -2.75 -1.71
C TRP A 363 4.60 -3.07 -0.99
N TRP A 364 5.02 -2.22 -0.03
CA TRP A 364 6.21 -2.43 0.79
C TRP A 364 6.13 -3.73 1.62
N PHE A 365 4.96 -4.07 2.16
CA PHE A 365 4.76 -5.27 2.97
C PHE A 365 4.90 -6.52 2.12
N HIS A 366 4.31 -6.48 0.92
CA HIS A 366 4.40 -7.56 -0.05
C HIS A 366 5.86 -7.80 -0.48
N HIS A 367 6.59 -6.74 -0.82
CA HIS A 367 8.01 -6.85 -1.17
C HIS A 367 8.87 -7.34 -0.01
N TRP A 368 8.64 -6.84 1.20
CA TRP A 368 9.34 -7.29 2.40
C TRP A 368 9.10 -8.79 2.65
N MET A 369 7.85 -9.25 2.55
CA MET A 369 7.50 -10.66 2.69
C MET A 369 8.15 -11.53 1.62
N TRP A 370 8.10 -11.10 0.36
CA TRP A 370 8.73 -11.83 -0.75
C TRP A 370 10.25 -11.91 -0.61
N GLN A 371 10.90 -10.81 -0.23
CA GLN A 371 12.33 -10.78 0.04
C GLN A 371 12.70 -11.75 1.19
N ASN A 372 11.92 -11.76 2.27
CA ASN A 372 12.14 -12.69 3.38
C ASN A 372 11.96 -14.15 2.96
N GLN A 373 10.95 -14.47 2.14
CA GLN A 373 10.75 -15.82 1.61
C GLN A 373 11.91 -16.26 0.71
N MET A 374 12.35 -15.39 -0.21
CA MET A 374 13.50 -15.68 -1.07
C MET A 374 14.78 -15.89 -0.26
N MET A 375 15.02 -15.09 0.79
CA MET A 375 16.17 -15.27 1.67
C MET A 375 16.11 -16.61 2.41
N GLN A 376 14.94 -17.02 2.91
CA GLN A 376 14.77 -18.34 3.53
C GLN A 376 15.00 -19.47 2.54
N GLN A 377 14.47 -19.36 1.32
CA GLN A 377 14.67 -20.35 0.26
C GLN A 377 16.15 -20.49 -0.13
N GLN A 378 16.87 -19.38 -0.27
CA GLN A 378 18.32 -19.39 -0.53
C GLN A 378 19.11 -20.02 0.63
N GLN A 379 18.71 -19.78 1.88
CA GLN A 379 19.35 -20.42 3.03
C GLN A 379 19.13 -21.94 3.04
N LEU A 380 17.90 -22.40 2.74
CA LEU A 380 17.57 -23.82 2.64
C LEU A 380 18.29 -24.50 1.46
N MET A 381 18.35 -23.85 0.29
CA MET A 381 19.13 -24.34 -0.84
C MET A 381 20.62 -24.46 -0.50
N ASN A 382 21.23 -23.44 0.12
CA ASN A 382 22.64 -23.49 0.48
C ASN A 382 22.96 -24.55 1.55
N GLN A 383 22.00 -24.90 2.40
CA GLN A 383 22.14 -26.00 3.36
C GLN A 383 21.97 -27.38 2.71
N ASN A 384 21.13 -27.50 1.69
CA ASN A 384 20.85 -28.77 1.01
C ASN A 384 21.79 -29.07 -0.19
N ILE A 385 22.46 -28.05 -0.76
CA ILE A 385 23.43 -28.22 -1.85
C ILE A 385 24.63 -29.09 -1.44
N ASN A 386 24.97 -29.15 -0.16
CA ASN A 386 26.06 -30.01 0.31
C ASN A 386 25.68 -31.50 0.48
N ASN A 387 24.40 -31.88 0.35
CA ASN A 387 23.92 -33.24 0.65
C ASN A 387 22.97 -33.86 -0.41
N MET A 388 22.81 -33.29 -1.61
CA MET A 388 21.97 -33.89 -2.65
C MET A 388 22.78 -34.55 -3.78
N PRO A 389 22.49 -35.81 -4.16
CA PRO A 389 22.99 -36.40 -5.41
C PRO A 389 22.42 -35.60 -6.60
N ARG A 390 23.29 -35.24 -7.55
CA ARG A 390 22.87 -34.56 -8.79
C ARG A 390 22.15 -35.54 -9.72
N PHE A 391 20.82 -35.55 -9.71
CA PHE A 391 19.99 -36.09 -10.79
C PHE A 391 18.69 -35.27 -10.98
N GLY A 392 18.53 -34.73 -12.20
CA GLY A 392 17.31 -34.15 -12.80
C GLY A 392 17.03 -32.65 -12.54
N PRO A 393 16.17 -31.96 -13.34
CA PRO A 393 15.84 -32.03 -14.77
C PRO A 393 16.49 -30.88 -15.58
N ASN A 394 16.26 -30.82 -16.90
CA ASN A 394 16.85 -29.84 -17.84
C ASN A 394 16.56 -28.38 -17.43
N PRO A 395 17.57 -27.50 -17.24
CA PRO A 395 17.38 -26.07 -16.93
C PRO A 395 16.50 -25.31 -17.93
N ASP A 396 16.41 -25.77 -19.18
CA ASP A 396 15.53 -25.15 -20.19
C ASP A 396 14.04 -25.22 -19.81
N PHE A 397 13.63 -26.15 -18.95
CA PHE A 397 12.22 -26.26 -18.50
C PHE A 397 11.84 -25.24 -17.43
N TYR A 398 12.83 -24.61 -16.77
CA TYR A 398 12.61 -23.59 -15.75
C TYR A 398 12.82 -22.17 -16.28
N GLU A 399 13.50 -22.00 -17.43
CA GLU A 399 13.48 -20.72 -18.16
C GLU A 399 12.08 -20.38 -18.67
N ASP A 400 11.25 -21.39 -19.02
CA ASP A 400 9.87 -21.18 -19.46
C ASP A 400 8.86 -20.87 -18.33
N LEU A 401 9.24 -21.07 -17.05
CA LEU A 401 8.41 -20.71 -15.89
C LEU A 401 8.82 -19.38 -15.26
N ALA A 402 10.02 -18.89 -15.60
CA ALA A 402 10.49 -17.57 -15.26
C ALA A 402 9.87 -16.58 -16.27
N PHE A 403 8.89 -15.80 -15.81
CA PHE A 403 8.30 -14.73 -16.60
C PHE A 403 7.55 -15.22 -17.85
N LEU A 404 6.33 -15.72 -17.64
CA LEU A 404 5.24 -15.26 -18.49
C LEU A 404 5.08 -13.76 -18.24
N ASP A 405 6.01 -13.00 -18.84
CA ASP A 405 5.94 -11.57 -19.11
C ASP A 405 4.79 -11.40 -20.09
N LEU A 406 3.57 -11.61 -19.60
CA LEU A 406 2.37 -11.14 -20.26
C LEU A 406 2.40 -9.62 -20.12
N LYS A 407 3.27 -8.98 -20.92
CA LYS A 407 3.05 -7.64 -21.42
C LYS A 407 1.81 -7.68 -22.32
N LYS A 408 0.65 -7.95 -21.73
CA LYS A 408 -0.63 -7.63 -22.31
C LYS A 408 -0.84 -6.18 -21.93
N GLU A 409 -0.55 -5.27 -22.86
CA GLU A 409 -0.81 -3.83 -22.72
C GLU A 409 -2.08 -3.62 -21.89
N ASP A 410 -1.95 -3.12 -20.66
CA ASP A 410 -3.11 -2.79 -19.83
C ASP A 410 -3.90 -1.73 -20.60
N ILE A 411 -5.16 -2.04 -20.93
CA ILE A 411 -6.01 -1.05 -21.58
C ILE A 411 -6.66 -0.30 -20.44
N SER A 412 -6.16 0.91 -20.24
CA SER A 412 -6.68 1.85 -19.26
C SER A 412 -7.27 3.05 -19.98
N ILE A 413 -8.41 3.51 -19.50
CA ILE A 413 -9.09 4.67 -20.08
C ILE A 413 -9.32 5.67 -18.98
N ASP A 414 -8.73 6.84 -19.14
CA ASP A 414 -8.89 7.96 -18.24
C ASP A 414 -9.90 8.93 -18.84
N LEU A 415 -10.92 9.28 -18.07
CA LEU A 415 -11.89 10.33 -18.38
C LEU A 415 -11.80 11.40 -17.29
N VAL A 416 -11.87 12.66 -17.70
CA VAL A 416 -11.86 13.77 -16.75
C VAL A 416 -13.27 14.31 -16.58
N PHE A 417 -13.73 14.41 -15.35
CA PHE A 417 -15.03 14.95 -14.97
C PHE A 417 -14.88 16.19 -14.09
N ASP A 418 -15.78 17.15 -14.25
CA ASP A 418 -15.96 18.22 -13.27
C ASP A 418 -16.78 17.78 -12.05
N GLU A 419 -16.98 18.70 -11.09
CA GLU A 419 -17.72 18.45 -9.85
C GLU A 419 -19.18 18.06 -10.07
N ASN A 420 -19.74 18.37 -11.25
CA ASN A 420 -21.12 18.03 -11.65
C ASN A 420 -21.18 16.78 -12.55
N PHE A 421 -20.10 16.01 -12.64
CA PHE A 421 -19.98 14.84 -13.50
C PHE A 421 -20.13 15.12 -15.00
N THR A 422 -19.76 16.33 -15.44
CA THR A 422 -19.67 16.63 -16.88
C THR A 422 -18.32 16.16 -17.43
N PRO A 423 -18.28 15.29 -18.46
CA PRO A 423 -17.03 14.84 -19.06
C PRO A 423 -16.34 15.95 -19.87
N LEU A 424 -15.01 16.03 -19.75
CA LEU A 424 -14.16 17.05 -20.36
C LEU A 424 -13.17 16.40 -21.33
N LYS A 425 -13.25 16.75 -22.63
CA LYS A 425 -12.51 16.07 -23.71
C LYS A 425 -11.02 16.41 -23.76
N ASP A 426 -10.66 17.66 -23.46
CA ASP A 426 -9.30 18.18 -23.61
C ASP A 426 -8.65 18.55 -22.26
N ALA A 427 -9.19 18.02 -21.16
CA ALA A 427 -8.67 18.28 -19.83
C ALA A 427 -7.42 17.42 -19.53
N LYS A 428 -6.52 17.96 -18.71
CA LYS A 428 -5.31 17.23 -18.30
C LYS A 428 -5.66 16.08 -17.36
N THR A 429 -5.10 14.92 -17.63
CA THR A 429 -5.20 13.73 -16.78
C THR A 429 -4.13 13.67 -15.69
N GLU A 430 -3.21 14.64 -15.65
CA GLU A 430 -2.17 14.70 -14.61
C GLU A 430 -2.81 14.85 -13.22
N THR A 431 -2.45 13.94 -12.31
CA THR A 431 -3.00 13.85 -10.97
C THR A 431 -2.10 14.50 -9.92
N LYS A 432 -2.71 15.04 -8.85
CA LYS A 432 -1.99 15.62 -7.70
C LYS A 432 -1.05 14.61 -7.06
N ARG A 433 -1.48 13.35 -6.99
CA ARG A 433 -0.64 12.23 -6.54
C ARG A 433 -0.16 11.49 -7.77
N LYS A 434 1.15 11.27 -7.85
CA LYS A 434 1.78 10.70 -9.04
C LYS A 434 1.76 9.18 -9.00
N GLU A 435 1.52 8.59 -10.16
CA GLU A 435 1.82 7.18 -10.38
C GLU A 435 3.34 7.00 -10.44
N VAL A 436 3.87 6.08 -9.64
CA VAL A 436 5.30 5.73 -9.66
C VAL A 436 5.42 4.27 -10.04
N ASP A 437 6.24 3.97 -11.07
CA ASP A 437 6.61 2.60 -11.43
C ASP A 437 7.58 2.03 -10.39
N LYS A 438 7.01 1.53 -9.28
CA LYS A 438 7.77 1.03 -8.13
C LYS A 438 8.66 -0.16 -8.51
N ASP A 439 8.20 -1.01 -9.44
CA ASP A 439 8.91 -2.21 -9.89
C ASP A 439 10.12 -1.87 -10.75
N PHE A 440 10.02 -0.87 -11.63
CA PHE A 440 11.16 -0.36 -12.39
C PHE A 440 12.30 0.08 -11.46
N TYR A 441 11.97 0.87 -10.44
CA TYR A 441 12.97 1.39 -9.51
C TYR A 441 13.57 0.33 -8.59
N LEU A 442 12.79 -0.66 -8.16
CA LEU A 442 13.35 -1.83 -7.46
C LEU A 442 14.35 -2.59 -8.31
N LYS A 443 14.00 -2.89 -9.57
CA LYS A 443 14.87 -3.63 -10.48
C LYS A 443 16.21 -2.94 -10.69
N ILE A 444 16.26 -1.60 -10.66
CA ILE A 444 17.52 -0.84 -10.74
C ILE A 444 18.43 -1.18 -9.55
N ILE A 445 17.88 -1.19 -8.33
CA ILE A 445 18.65 -1.46 -7.11
C ILE A 445 19.05 -2.93 -7.02
N GLU A 446 18.14 -3.85 -7.37
CA GLU A 446 18.41 -5.30 -7.35
C GLU A 446 19.46 -5.74 -8.39
N LYS A 447 19.53 -5.05 -9.55
CA LYS A 447 20.56 -5.32 -10.57
C LYS A 447 21.97 -4.93 -10.11
N ASN A 448 22.12 -4.10 -9.08
CA ASN A 448 23.44 -3.76 -8.56
C ASN A 448 24.04 -4.95 -7.79
N ARG A 449 25.04 -5.61 -8.40
CA ARG A 449 25.70 -6.79 -7.83
C ARG A 449 26.39 -6.54 -6.48
N ASP A 450 26.77 -5.30 -6.16
CA ASP A 450 27.36 -4.97 -4.85
C ASP A 450 26.30 -4.84 -3.75
N SER A 451 25.03 -4.67 -4.11
CA SER A 451 23.94 -4.45 -3.16
C SER A 451 23.31 -5.77 -2.68
N LYS A 452 22.89 -5.80 -1.41
CA LYS A 452 22.11 -6.85 -0.75
C LYS A 452 21.12 -6.21 0.24
N HIS A 453 20.09 -6.96 0.64
CA HIS A 453 19.09 -6.49 1.62
C HIS A 453 18.62 -5.07 1.28
N ALA A 454 18.17 -4.90 0.03
CA ALA A 454 17.70 -3.61 -0.44
C ALA A 454 16.21 -3.46 -0.11
N SER A 455 15.81 -2.29 0.35
CA SER A 455 14.40 -1.88 0.43
C SER A 455 14.27 -0.40 0.07
N VAL A 456 13.07 0.00 -0.36
CA VAL A 456 12.80 1.37 -0.84
C VAL A 456 11.50 1.93 -0.29
N ALA A 457 11.47 3.25 -0.16
CA ALA A 457 10.29 4.06 0.09
C ALA A 457 10.19 5.14 -1.00
N PHE A 458 8.97 5.49 -1.39
CA PHE A 458 8.70 6.48 -2.43
C PHE A 458 8.06 7.72 -1.81
N SER A 459 8.72 8.86 -1.95
CA SER A 459 8.10 10.16 -1.71
C SER A 459 7.52 10.70 -3.02
N SER A 460 6.83 11.83 -2.95
CA SER A 460 6.32 12.55 -4.12
C SER A 460 7.42 13.06 -5.07
N ARG A 461 8.68 13.14 -4.61
CA ARG A 461 9.81 13.73 -5.34
C ARG A 461 11.05 12.84 -5.41
N SER A 462 11.14 11.83 -4.56
CA SER A 462 12.36 11.06 -4.37
C SER A 462 12.09 9.59 -4.06
N ILE A 463 13.09 8.78 -4.35
CA ILE A 463 13.20 7.39 -3.94
C ILE A 463 14.23 7.35 -2.84
N ARG A 464 13.82 6.81 -1.70
CA ARG A 464 14.69 6.63 -0.55
C ARG A 464 14.96 5.15 -0.40
N SER A 465 16.21 4.76 -0.39
CA SER A 465 16.60 3.35 -0.34
C SER A 465 17.55 3.09 0.82
N ILE A 466 17.48 1.88 1.35
CA ILE A 466 18.48 1.30 2.24
C ILE A 466 19.00 0.02 1.59
N PHE A 467 20.32 -0.17 1.60
CA PHE A 467 20.94 -1.39 1.08
C PHE A 467 22.30 -1.65 1.72
N TYR A 468 22.71 -2.90 1.77
CA TYR A 468 24.02 -3.34 2.23
C TYR A 468 25.01 -3.45 1.07
N SER A 469 26.15 -2.75 1.14
CA SER A 469 27.28 -2.94 0.22
C SER A 469 28.12 -4.14 0.65
N LYS A 470 28.28 -5.12 -0.25
CA LYS A 470 29.16 -6.28 -0.02
C LYS A 470 30.63 -5.87 0.09
N THR A 471 31.04 -4.90 -0.72
CA THR A 471 32.42 -4.41 -0.81
C THR A 471 32.79 -3.64 0.46
N GLN A 472 31.96 -2.70 0.87
CA GLN A 472 32.24 -1.82 2.01
C GLN A 472 31.74 -2.39 3.34
N LYS A 473 30.98 -3.49 3.31
CA LYS A 473 30.41 -4.18 4.48
C LYS A 473 29.61 -3.24 5.39
N THR A 474 28.86 -2.34 4.77
CA THR A 474 28.17 -1.22 5.43
C THR A 474 26.83 -1.00 4.74
N PHE A 475 25.80 -0.62 5.52
CA PHE A 475 24.53 -0.16 4.99
C PHE A 475 24.61 1.29 4.58
N PHE A 476 23.99 1.61 3.45
CA PHE A 476 23.83 2.95 2.95
C PHE A 476 22.35 3.30 2.90
N ILE A 477 22.02 4.49 3.36
CA ILE A 477 20.72 5.11 3.17
C ILE A 477 20.90 6.24 2.17
N LYS A 478 20.15 6.19 1.07
CA LYS A 478 20.30 7.13 -0.04
C LYS A 478 18.96 7.69 -0.48
N THR A 479 18.97 8.97 -0.83
CA THR A 479 17.86 9.62 -1.52
C THR A 479 18.26 9.92 -2.96
N ASN A 480 17.43 9.51 -3.91
CA ASN A 480 17.58 9.84 -5.33
C ASN A 480 16.32 10.54 -5.82
N THR A 481 16.44 11.55 -6.68
CA THR A 481 15.28 12.20 -7.30
C THR A 481 14.55 11.22 -8.23
N LEU A 482 13.22 11.23 -8.20
CA LEU A 482 12.40 10.49 -9.15
C LEU A 482 12.62 11.07 -10.56
N LYS A 483 12.89 10.20 -11.54
CA LYS A 483 12.76 10.56 -12.95
C LYS A 483 11.27 10.43 -13.30
N LEU A 484 10.66 11.56 -13.62
CA LEU A 484 9.26 11.65 -14.02
C LEU A 484 9.15 11.67 -15.53
#